data_AF-A0A395T1Z1-F1
#
_entry.id   AF-A0A395T1Z1-F1
#
_cell.length_a   1.000
_cell.length_b   1.000
_cell.length_c   1.000
_cell.angle_alpha   90.00
_cell.angle_beta   90.00
_cell.angle_gamma   90.00
#
_symmetry.space_group_name_H-M   'P 1'
#
loop_
_entity.id
_entity.type
_entity.pdbx_description
1 polymer ?
#
loop_
_entity_poly.entity_id
_entity_poly.type
_entity_poly.pdbx_seq_one_letter_code
_entity_poly.pdbx_strand_id
1 'polypeptide(L)'
;MDDDVKHRIAATAMESTYAREIFHCFDEPSIKAEFTLSIVVDESFVTVSNLLVKRSEALTSSKKLVTFQRSILMSTYRIAETIFHEISHVWFGNLVTMRYWDRLWLKDGFATLMSWYAADKMYPSWHFWDSYVANTLQSVYKFHGPELNDALRKLTLDVIGPTAKELGWTISKDDNESLIAFKTSMFSGTGLAGDPSVVSAAKELFAKRVAGNENAIPGSLRWEVFGIVVAQGDLEELQSLVDLWKNLSIEDEQYLAFECLGRAPNAELMKWVLGHLLTDTVKNHDMIRLTWLAGGTAHGAIELWEWTKQHWDRVEKQVPVDISSLFLGTALAGLQTKEQIQDVRDFFASRDTKSYQMVLDQNLEGMESRRCWAERDISNVWPDLREAHDAVCNKGIPRADLAAKFPHLDFSGCPESWDFAPHTPDDATVRAERVRRRVSEIAEAGKYKDIVLVTHRGFAAFMVQGERFSVCEYRSYRFADADEVGDDKRFGVNVDTCLKQDFGPTLLMPLVEG
;
A
#
# COMPACT_ATOMS: atom_id res chain seq x y z
N MET A 1 26.24 -15.53 -4.50
CA MET A 1 27.15 -15.53 -5.66
C MET A 1 28.38 -14.76 -5.18
N ASP A 2 29.27 -15.41 -4.43
CA ASP A 2 30.24 -14.73 -3.55
C ASP A 2 31.70 -15.01 -3.90
N ASP A 3 32.00 -15.24 -5.18
CA ASP A 3 33.39 -15.56 -5.61
C ASP A 3 34.12 -14.36 -6.24
N ASP A 4 33.62 -13.12 -6.10
CA ASP A 4 34.17 -11.93 -6.79
C ASP A 4 34.21 -12.08 -8.34
N VAL A 5 33.51 -13.11 -8.86
CA VAL A 5 33.38 -13.42 -10.28
C VAL A 5 32.25 -12.58 -10.85
N LYS A 6 32.57 -11.76 -11.84
CA LYS A 6 31.54 -11.01 -12.61
C LYS A 6 30.66 -11.97 -13.39
N HIS A 7 29.44 -12.19 -12.91
CA HIS A 7 28.40 -12.90 -13.66
C HIS A 7 27.70 -11.94 -14.63
N ARG A 8 27.56 -12.34 -15.89
CA ARG A 8 26.75 -11.61 -16.88
C ARG A 8 25.33 -12.16 -16.81
N ILE A 9 24.40 -11.34 -16.34
CA ILE A 9 22.97 -11.65 -16.33
C ILE A 9 22.36 -10.94 -17.55
N ALA A 10 21.68 -11.70 -18.40
CA ALA A 10 20.82 -11.16 -19.45
C ALA A 10 19.37 -11.26 -18.95
N ALA A 11 18.76 -10.11 -18.68
CA ALA A 11 17.34 -10.03 -18.37
C ALA A 11 16.59 -9.49 -19.58
N THR A 12 15.35 -9.93 -19.79
CA THR A 12 14.49 -9.38 -20.83
C THR A 12 13.98 -8.01 -20.37
N ALA A 13 14.35 -6.96 -21.09
CA ALA A 13 13.62 -5.70 -21.03
C ALA A 13 12.52 -5.76 -22.10
N MET A 14 11.26 -5.71 -21.69
CA MET A 14 10.13 -5.71 -22.63
C MET A 14 10.02 -4.33 -23.27
N GLU A 15 10.49 -4.17 -24.50
CA GLU A 15 10.14 -2.98 -25.28
C GLU A 15 8.64 -3.02 -25.62
N SER A 16 7.94 -1.90 -25.41
CA SER A 16 6.46 -1.85 -25.36
C SER A 16 5.74 -2.38 -26.61
N THR A 17 6.36 -2.28 -27.78
CA THR A 17 5.78 -2.74 -29.05
C THR A 17 5.75 -4.27 -29.11
N TYR A 18 6.77 -4.94 -28.57
CA TYR A 18 6.87 -6.40 -28.55
C TYR A 18 6.02 -7.05 -27.45
N ALA A 19 5.72 -6.32 -26.36
CA ALA A 19 4.78 -6.80 -25.34
C ALA A 19 3.38 -7.09 -25.95
N ARG A 20 2.94 -6.31 -26.94
CA ARG A 20 1.67 -6.52 -27.68
C ARG A 20 1.71 -7.71 -28.64
N GLU A 21 2.90 -8.15 -29.05
CA GLU A 21 3.06 -9.34 -29.91
C GLU A 21 3.00 -10.65 -29.10
N ILE A 22 3.32 -10.58 -27.81
CA ILE A 22 3.26 -11.72 -26.89
C ILE A 22 1.83 -11.92 -26.35
N PHE A 23 1.08 -10.85 -26.15
CA PHE A 23 -0.25 -10.87 -25.53
C PHE A 23 -1.32 -10.30 -26.49
N HIS A 24 -2.21 -11.16 -26.98
CA HIS A 24 -3.35 -10.73 -27.81
C HIS A 24 -4.31 -9.86 -27.00
N CYS A 25 -4.76 -8.73 -27.60
CA CYS A 25 -5.39 -7.58 -26.94
C CYS A 25 -6.86 -7.76 -26.50
N PHE A 26 -7.21 -8.88 -25.87
CA PHE A 26 -8.49 -9.02 -25.16
C PHE A 26 -8.20 -9.13 -23.66
N ASP A 27 -7.78 -8.00 -23.09
CA ASP A 27 -7.47 -7.89 -21.67
C ASP A 27 -8.73 -7.46 -20.92
N GLU A 28 -9.49 -8.43 -20.43
CA GLU A 28 -10.69 -8.24 -19.62
C GLU A 28 -10.64 -9.21 -18.44
N PRO A 29 -11.12 -8.84 -17.23
CA PRO A 29 -11.03 -9.71 -16.06
C PRO A 29 -11.68 -11.09 -16.25
N SER A 30 -12.72 -11.16 -17.09
CA SER A 30 -13.46 -12.38 -17.48
C SER A 30 -12.80 -13.22 -18.57
N ILE A 31 -11.77 -12.71 -19.25
CA ILE A 31 -11.06 -13.45 -20.30
C ILE A 31 -9.78 -14.00 -19.66
N LYS A 32 -9.73 -15.33 -19.55
CA LYS A 32 -8.55 -16.03 -19.04
C LYS A 32 -7.86 -16.77 -20.16
N ALA A 33 -6.54 -16.84 -20.09
CA ALA A 33 -5.72 -17.54 -21.08
C ALA A 33 -4.63 -18.37 -20.40
N GLU A 34 -4.26 -19.46 -21.07
CA GLU A 34 -3.05 -20.22 -20.76
C GLU A 34 -1.93 -19.76 -21.70
N PHE A 35 -0.73 -19.58 -21.16
CA PHE A 35 0.41 -19.11 -21.94
C PHE A 35 1.46 -20.22 -22.03
N THR A 36 2.06 -20.38 -23.21
CA THR A 36 3.24 -21.22 -23.40
C THR A 36 4.39 -20.33 -23.84
N LEU A 37 5.32 -20.05 -22.92
CA LEU A 37 6.48 -19.22 -23.21
C LEU A 37 7.58 -20.04 -23.89
N SER A 38 8.17 -19.48 -24.94
CA SER A 38 9.37 -20.02 -25.58
C SER A 38 10.35 -18.89 -25.83
N ILE A 39 11.63 -19.11 -25.54
CA ILE A 39 12.68 -18.11 -25.69
C ILE A 39 13.89 -18.70 -26.42
N VAL A 40 14.44 -17.93 -27.36
CA VAL A 40 15.70 -18.26 -28.03
C VAL A 40 16.82 -17.56 -27.30
N VAL A 41 17.80 -18.32 -26.81
CA VAL A 41 18.97 -17.80 -26.08
C VAL A 41 20.25 -18.43 -26.63
N ASP A 42 21.40 -17.84 -26.30
CA ASP A 42 22.68 -18.48 -26.60
C ASP A 42 22.85 -19.77 -25.80
N GLU A 43 23.52 -20.76 -26.39
CA GLU A 43 23.67 -22.12 -25.85
C GLU A 43 24.26 -22.13 -24.43
N SER A 44 25.19 -21.21 -24.17
CA SER A 44 25.91 -21.05 -22.91
C SER A 44 25.07 -20.46 -21.77
N PHE A 45 23.89 -19.91 -22.05
CA PHE A 45 23.07 -19.26 -21.03
C PHE A 45 22.15 -20.27 -20.34
N VAL A 46 22.02 -20.13 -19.02
CA VAL A 46 21.01 -20.86 -18.24
C VAL A 46 19.73 -20.05 -18.26
N THR A 47 18.64 -20.66 -18.72
CA THR A 47 17.33 -20.00 -18.85
C THR A 47 16.43 -20.42 -17.70
N VAL A 48 15.88 -19.45 -16.98
CA VAL A 48 14.98 -19.68 -15.84
C VAL A 48 13.69 -18.89 -16.01
N SER A 49 12.59 -19.42 -15.49
CA SER A 49 11.26 -18.81 -15.45
C SER A 49 10.50 -19.36 -14.24
N ASN A 50 9.40 -18.70 -13.86
CA ASN A 50 8.47 -19.22 -12.85
C ASN A 50 7.82 -20.55 -13.29
N LEU A 51 7.88 -20.88 -14.58
CA LEU A 51 7.44 -22.16 -15.13
C LEU A 51 8.66 -23.05 -15.42
N LEU A 52 8.55 -24.35 -15.17
CA LEU A 52 9.63 -25.30 -15.43
C LEU A 52 9.92 -25.41 -16.94
N VAL A 53 11.17 -25.66 -17.30
CA VAL A 53 11.55 -25.96 -18.69
C VAL A 53 10.87 -27.27 -19.11
N LYS A 54 10.04 -27.20 -20.15
CA LYS A 54 9.42 -28.39 -20.75
C LYS A 54 10.37 -29.05 -21.74
N ARG A 55 11.08 -28.25 -22.53
CA ARG A 55 12.09 -28.72 -23.49
C ARG A 55 13.11 -27.64 -23.78
N SER A 56 14.32 -28.08 -24.14
CA SER A 56 15.40 -27.24 -24.65
C SER A 56 15.97 -27.92 -25.88
N GLU A 57 15.97 -27.22 -27.02
CA GLU A 57 16.34 -27.77 -28.32
C GLU A 57 17.38 -26.85 -28.96
N ALA A 58 18.48 -27.41 -29.46
CA ALA A 58 19.46 -26.61 -30.21
C ALA A 58 18.80 -26.06 -31.48
N LEU A 59 18.85 -24.74 -31.66
CA LEU A 59 18.30 -24.05 -32.82
C LEU A 59 19.40 -23.81 -33.87
N THR A 60 20.61 -23.47 -33.40
CA THR A 60 21.84 -23.36 -34.20
C THR A 60 23.03 -23.87 -33.39
N SER A 61 24.25 -23.81 -33.96
CA SER A 61 25.48 -24.15 -33.23
C SER A 61 25.77 -23.25 -32.01
N SER A 62 25.11 -22.09 -31.91
CA SER A 62 25.34 -21.11 -30.84
C SER A 62 24.08 -20.75 -30.06
N LYS A 63 22.89 -21.21 -30.48
CA LYS A 63 21.61 -20.84 -29.88
C LYS A 63 20.73 -22.06 -29.63
N LYS A 64 19.96 -22.00 -28.55
CA LYS A 64 18.89 -22.94 -28.22
C LYS A 64 17.55 -22.24 -28.09
N LEU A 65 16.50 -22.97 -28.44
CA LEU A 65 15.12 -22.64 -28.08
C LEU A 65 14.76 -23.37 -26.79
N VAL A 66 14.37 -22.62 -25.78
CA VAL A 66 13.86 -23.16 -24.51
C VAL A 66 12.36 -22.89 -24.44
N THR A 67 11.55 -23.95 -24.35
CA THR A 67 10.10 -23.85 -24.16
C THR A 67 9.76 -24.28 -22.74
N PHE A 68 8.97 -23.46 -22.06
CA PHE A 68 8.50 -23.72 -20.70
C PHE A 68 7.19 -24.52 -20.70
N GLN A 69 6.85 -25.07 -19.54
CA GLN A 69 5.53 -25.67 -19.32
C GLN A 69 4.43 -24.61 -19.55
N ARG A 70 3.23 -25.09 -19.88
CA ARG A 70 2.08 -24.22 -20.05
C ARG A 70 1.70 -23.65 -18.68
N SER A 71 1.39 -22.36 -18.62
CA SER A 71 0.89 -21.73 -17.40
C SER A 71 -0.47 -22.30 -16.99
N ILE A 72 -0.84 -22.10 -15.74
CA ILE A 72 -2.24 -22.23 -15.33
C ILE A 72 -3.10 -21.20 -16.07
N LEU A 73 -4.42 -21.38 -16.05
CA LEU A 73 -5.40 -20.44 -16.60
C LEU A 73 -5.34 -19.13 -15.79
N MET A 74 -4.85 -18.04 -16.38
CA MET A 74 -4.61 -16.76 -15.70
C MET A 74 -5.52 -15.66 -16.24
N SER A 75 -5.96 -14.76 -15.36
CA SER A 75 -6.69 -13.55 -15.75
C SER A 75 -5.77 -12.57 -16.47
N THR A 76 -6.19 -12.10 -17.66
CA THR A 76 -5.34 -11.27 -18.53
C THR A 76 -5.29 -9.80 -18.12
N TYR A 77 -6.15 -9.32 -17.21
CA TYR A 77 -6.12 -7.91 -16.77
C TYR A 77 -4.79 -7.47 -16.10
N ARG A 78 -4.07 -8.38 -15.42
CA ARG A 78 -2.71 -8.09 -14.88
C ARG A 78 -1.67 -7.89 -15.97
N ILE A 79 -1.95 -8.42 -17.16
CA ILE A 79 -1.13 -8.22 -18.35
C ILE A 79 -1.35 -6.80 -18.87
N ALA A 80 -2.56 -6.24 -18.82
CA ALA A 80 -2.80 -4.83 -19.15
C ALA A 80 -1.99 -3.89 -18.24
N GLU A 81 -1.97 -4.13 -16.92
CA GLU A 81 -1.12 -3.39 -15.97
C GLU A 81 0.36 -3.46 -16.40
N THR A 82 0.85 -4.65 -16.73
CA THR A 82 2.22 -4.86 -17.21
C THR A 82 2.48 -4.13 -18.53
N ILE A 83 1.56 -4.24 -19.50
CA ILE A 83 1.67 -3.56 -20.80
C ILE A 83 1.72 -2.04 -20.60
N PHE A 84 0.86 -1.47 -19.75
CA PHE A 84 0.90 -0.04 -19.47
C PHE A 84 2.18 0.37 -18.72
N HIS A 85 2.71 -0.48 -17.84
CA HIS A 85 4.00 -0.26 -17.18
C HIS A 85 5.14 -0.20 -18.22
N GLU A 86 5.20 -1.15 -19.14
CA GLU A 86 6.22 -1.16 -20.20
C GLU A 86 6.03 -0.03 -21.23
N ILE A 87 4.78 0.32 -21.58
CA ILE A 87 4.49 1.51 -22.42
C ILE A 87 4.97 2.78 -21.73
N SER A 88 4.80 2.89 -20.41
CA SER A 88 5.26 4.05 -19.64
C SER A 88 6.79 4.17 -19.67
N HIS A 89 7.53 3.04 -19.64
CA HIS A 89 8.97 3.05 -19.88
C HIS A 89 9.36 3.59 -21.26
N VAL A 90 8.56 3.38 -22.30
CA VAL A 90 8.86 3.90 -23.65
C VAL A 90 8.66 5.41 -23.75
N TRP A 91 7.58 5.94 -23.19
CA TRP A 91 7.33 7.38 -23.25
C TRP A 91 8.23 8.18 -22.32
N PHE A 92 8.56 7.62 -21.15
CA PHE A 92 9.36 8.32 -20.15
C PHE A 92 10.82 7.88 -20.13
N GLY A 93 11.08 6.57 -20.03
CA GLY A 93 12.42 6.01 -19.88
C GLY A 93 13.33 6.19 -21.10
N ASN A 94 12.77 6.29 -22.31
CA ASN A 94 13.56 6.61 -23.51
C ASN A 94 13.90 8.11 -23.63
N LEU A 95 13.15 8.98 -22.96
CA LEU A 95 13.43 10.42 -22.90
C LEU A 95 14.34 10.78 -21.73
N VAL A 96 14.33 9.97 -20.66
CA VAL A 96 15.07 10.22 -19.43
C VAL A 96 15.85 8.96 -19.04
N THR A 97 17.16 8.98 -19.30
CA THR A 97 18.06 7.92 -18.84
C THR A 97 18.56 8.23 -17.43
N MET A 98 18.62 7.21 -16.58
CA MET A 98 19.14 7.36 -15.23
C MET A 98 20.65 7.57 -15.27
N ARG A 99 21.14 8.54 -14.50
CA ARG A 99 22.59 8.78 -14.38
C ARG A 99 23.32 7.62 -13.66
N TYR A 100 22.65 7.00 -12.70
CA TYR A 100 23.16 5.87 -11.90
C TYR A 100 22.00 4.93 -11.47
N TRP A 101 22.35 3.69 -11.13
CA TRP A 101 21.42 2.60 -10.80
C TRP A 101 20.66 2.79 -9.47
N ASP A 102 21.17 3.63 -8.56
CA ASP A 102 20.50 4.00 -7.30
C ASP A 102 19.22 4.83 -7.51
N ARG A 103 18.91 5.21 -8.77
CA ARG A 103 17.69 5.91 -9.18
C ARG A 103 16.70 5.03 -9.93
N LEU A 104 16.92 3.70 -9.98
CA LEU A 104 16.00 2.74 -10.63
C LEU A 104 14.57 2.88 -10.15
N TRP A 105 14.38 3.11 -8.84
CA TRP A 105 13.07 3.32 -8.24
C TRP A 105 12.28 4.49 -8.85
N LEU A 106 12.95 5.53 -9.37
CA LEU A 106 12.26 6.68 -9.98
C LEU A 106 11.68 6.29 -11.34
N LYS A 107 12.41 5.46 -12.09
CA LYS A 107 12.00 4.96 -13.40
C LYS A 107 10.88 3.94 -13.25
N ASP A 108 11.08 2.93 -12.40
CA ASP A 108 10.10 1.85 -12.19
C ASP A 108 8.88 2.32 -11.39
N GLY A 109 9.07 3.21 -10.41
CA GLY A 109 7.98 3.83 -9.66
C GLY A 109 7.10 4.72 -10.53
N PHE A 110 7.69 5.51 -11.43
CA PHE A 110 6.92 6.30 -12.39
C PHE A 110 6.18 5.41 -13.39
N ALA A 111 6.83 4.38 -13.94
CA ALA A 111 6.18 3.44 -14.84
C ALA A 111 5.01 2.69 -14.17
N THR A 112 5.15 2.33 -12.90
CA THR A 112 4.09 1.74 -12.09
C THR A 112 2.93 2.72 -11.85
N LEU A 113 3.22 3.96 -11.51
CA LEU A 113 2.18 4.98 -11.34
C LEU A 113 1.39 5.22 -12.63
N MET A 114 2.10 5.36 -13.75
CA MET A 114 1.51 5.59 -15.06
C MET A 114 0.77 4.36 -15.58
N SER A 115 1.18 3.15 -15.19
CA SER A 115 0.45 1.93 -15.56
C SER A 115 -0.95 1.94 -14.97
N TRP A 116 -1.07 2.27 -13.68
CA TRP A 116 -2.34 2.38 -12.99
C TRP A 116 -3.18 3.53 -13.52
N TYR A 117 -2.57 4.70 -13.74
CA TYR A 117 -3.28 5.84 -14.31
C TYR A 117 -3.86 5.52 -15.70
N ALA A 118 -3.05 4.92 -16.58
CA ALA A 118 -3.50 4.56 -17.93
C ALA A 118 -4.56 3.46 -17.89
N ALA A 119 -4.40 2.45 -17.01
CA ALA A 119 -5.36 1.37 -16.86
C ALA A 119 -6.70 1.88 -16.32
N ASP A 120 -6.71 2.77 -15.34
CA ASP A 120 -7.92 3.41 -14.82
C ASP A 120 -8.63 4.28 -15.87
N LYS A 121 -7.88 5.01 -16.69
CA LYS A 121 -8.46 5.80 -17.79
C LYS A 121 -9.03 4.95 -18.92
N MET A 122 -8.36 3.86 -19.27
CA MET A 122 -8.79 2.96 -20.36
C MET A 122 -9.91 2.02 -19.91
N TYR A 123 -9.88 1.58 -18.65
CA TYR A 123 -10.82 0.63 -18.07
C TYR A 123 -11.36 1.15 -16.71
N PRO A 124 -12.17 2.23 -16.70
CA PRO A 124 -12.68 2.82 -15.46
C PRO A 124 -13.47 1.84 -14.59
N SER A 125 -14.11 0.83 -15.21
CA SER A 125 -14.88 -0.19 -14.52
C SER A 125 -14.03 -1.20 -13.72
N TRP A 126 -12.69 -1.12 -13.79
CA TRP A 126 -11.80 -1.99 -13.02
C TRP A 126 -11.34 -1.36 -11.70
N HIS A 127 -11.60 -0.07 -11.47
CA HIS A 127 -11.40 0.60 -10.18
C HIS A 127 -9.99 0.39 -9.58
N PHE A 128 -8.95 0.62 -10.38
CA PHE A 128 -7.55 0.36 -9.99
C PHE A 128 -7.10 1.19 -8.78
N TRP A 129 -7.47 2.47 -8.72
CA TRP A 129 -7.08 3.36 -7.62
C TRP A 129 -7.70 2.94 -6.27
N ASP A 130 -8.94 2.46 -6.31
CA ASP A 130 -9.68 2.00 -5.13
C ASP A 130 -8.96 0.80 -4.48
N SER A 131 -8.41 -0.10 -5.30
CA SER A 131 -7.63 -1.26 -4.85
C SER A 131 -6.26 -0.88 -4.27
N TYR A 132 -5.66 0.23 -4.70
CA TYR A 132 -4.37 0.71 -4.20
C TYR A 132 -4.48 1.32 -2.80
N VAL A 133 -5.46 2.21 -2.60
CA VAL A 133 -5.71 2.85 -1.29
C VAL A 133 -5.97 1.78 -0.23
N ALA A 134 -6.77 0.77 -0.57
CA ALA A 134 -7.14 -0.31 0.35
C ALA A 134 -5.96 -1.23 0.72
N ASN A 135 -5.05 -1.56 -0.22
CA ASN A 135 -4.05 -2.61 -0.01
C ASN A 135 -2.64 -2.09 0.30
N THR A 136 -2.22 -0.98 -0.31
CA THR A 136 -0.81 -0.56 -0.24
C THR A 136 -0.54 0.35 0.95
N LEU A 137 -1.39 1.36 1.21
CA LEU A 137 -1.17 2.33 2.29
C LEU A 137 -1.18 1.65 3.67
N GLN A 138 -2.12 0.75 3.92
CA GLN A 138 -2.19 0.02 5.18
C GLN A 138 -0.90 -0.76 5.47
N SER A 139 -0.30 -1.38 4.45
CA SER A 139 0.92 -2.18 4.61
C SER A 139 2.14 -1.34 5.02
N VAL A 140 2.23 -0.10 4.55
CA VAL A 140 3.32 0.85 4.79
C VAL A 140 3.16 1.56 6.13
N TYR A 141 1.93 1.86 6.54
CA TYR A 141 1.68 2.70 7.71
C TYR A 141 1.30 1.91 8.98
N LYS A 142 1.15 0.58 8.91
CA LYS A 142 0.66 -0.24 10.03
C LYS A 142 1.36 -0.06 11.39
N PHE A 143 2.64 0.33 11.41
CA PHE A 143 3.40 0.56 12.66
C PHE A 143 3.35 2.01 13.20
N HIS A 144 2.56 2.90 12.62
CA HIS A 144 2.51 4.34 12.99
C HIS A 144 1.33 4.68 13.91
N GLY A 145 0.87 3.70 14.69
CA GLY A 145 -0.15 3.88 15.72
C GLY A 145 -1.58 3.52 15.28
N PRO A 146 -2.45 3.19 16.25
CA PRO A 146 -3.82 2.80 15.99
C PRO A 146 -4.62 3.92 15.31
N GLU A 147 -4.35 5.19 15.64
CA GLU A 147 -5.10 6.32 15.09
C GLU A 147 -4.95 6.46 13.57
N LEU A 148 -3.73 6.28 13.04
CA LEU A 148 -3.50 6.30 11.59
C LEU A 148 -4.10 5.07 10.91
N ASN A 149 -4.02 3.91 11.56
CA ASN A 149 -4.62 2.69 11.03
C ASN A 149 -6.16 2.82 10.93
N ASP A 150 -6.80 3.43 11.92
CA ASP A 150 -8.24 3.69 11.91
C ASP A 150 -8.62 4.73 10.85
N ALA A 151 -7.80 5.78 10.68
CA ALA A 151 -8.01 6.77 9.62
C ALA A 151 -7.91 6.13 8.22
N LEU A 152 -6.96 5.22 7.99
CA LEU A 152 -6.82 4.52 6.71
C LEU A 152 -7.98 3.55 6.43
N ARG A 153 -8.48 2.86 7.47
CA ARG A 153 -9.70 2.04 7.36
C ARG A 153 -10.91 2.91 7.00
N LYS A 154 -11.05 4.06 7.66
CA LYS A 154 -12.12 5.02 7.37
C LYS A 154 -12.01 5.58 5.95
N LEU A 155 -10.83 5.98 5.50
CA LEU A 155 -10.59 6.40 4.11
C LEU A 155 -11.02 5.30 3.14
N THR A 156 -10.66 4.04 3.42
CA THR A 156 -11.09 2.90 2.62
C THR A 156 -12.62 2.84 2.56
N LEU A 157 -13.31 2.94 3.70
CA LEU A 157 -14.77 2.96 3.74
C LEU A 157 -15.39 4.16 3.00
N ASP A 158 -14.77 5.34 3.05
CA ASP A 158 -15.25 6.53 2.36
C ASP A 158 -15.10 6.39 0.83
N VAL A 159 -14.04 5.73 0.36
CA VAL A 159 -13.77 5.51 -1.07
C VAL A 159 -14.65 4.39 -1.64
N ILE A 160 -14.65 3.20 -1.01
CA ILE A 160 -15.31 2.02 -1.60
C ILE A 160 -16.67 1.67 -0.97
N GLY A 161 -17.02 2.24 0.18
CA GLY A 161 -18.26 1.96 0.89
C GLY A 161 -19.54 2.30 0.12
N PRO A 162 -19.66 3.47 -0.54
CA PRO A 162 -20.84 3.80 -1.35
C PRO A 162 -21.07 2.77 -2.47
N THR A 163 -20.00 2.44 -3.20
CA THR A 163 -20.02 1.46 -4.29
C THR A 163 -20.37 0.05 -3.79
N ALA A 164 -19.79 -0.38 -2.66
CA ALA A 164 -20.11 -1.66 -2.06
C ALA A 164 -21.60 -1.77 -1.65
N LYS A 165 -22.18 -0.69 -1.13
CA LYS A 165 -23.61 -0.63 -0.77
C LYS A 165 -24.52 -0.69 -1.99
N GLU A 166 -24.14 -0.03 -3.08
CA GLU A 166 -24.89 -0.08 -4.34
C GLU A 166 -24.86 -1.47 -4.99
N LEU A 167 -23.68 -2.09 -5.05
CA LEU A 167 -23.49 -3.40 -5.67
C LEU A 167 -24.08 -4.55 -4.86
N GLY A 168 -23.97 -4.46 -3.53
CA GLY A 168 -24.20 -5.57 -2.63
C GLY A 168 -23.24 -6.74 -2.85
N TRP A 169 -23.50 -7.84 -2.14
CA TRP A 169 -22.67 -9.05 -2.14
C TRP A 169 -23.42 -10.32 -2.56
N THR A 170 -24.59 -10.15 -3.18
CA THR A 170 -25.30 -11.28 -3.81
C THR A 170 -24.72 -11.56 -5.18
N ILE A 171 -24.21 -12.77 -5.34
CA ILE A 171 -23.72 -13.29 -6.62
C ILE A 171 -24.89 -13.93 -7.37
N SER A 172 -25.30 -13.32 -8.49
CA SER A 172 -26.35 -13.81 -9.36
C SER A 172 -25.79 -14.75 -10.43
N LYS A 173 -26.64 -15.64 -10.97
CA LYS A 173 -26.31 -16.48 -12.12
C LYS A 173 -26.05 -15.67 -13.41
N ASP A 174 -26.58 -14.46 -13.48
CA ASP A 174 -26.45 -13.56 -14.63
C ASP A 174 -25.24 -12.62 -14.49
N ASP A 175 -24.54 -12.66 -13.35
CA ASP A 175 -23.32 -11.88 -13.14
C ASP A 175 -22.19 -12.49 -13.98
N ASN A 176 -21.54 -11.65 -14.80
CA ASN A 176 -20.30 -12.04 -15.47
C ASN A 176 -19.12 -12.06 -14.49
N GLU A 177 -18.02 -12.74 -14.85
CA GLU A 177 -16.86 -12.90 -13.95
C GLU A 177 -16.26 -11.56 -13.47
N SER A 178 -16.27 -10.52 -14.31
CA SER A 178 -15.76 -9.20 -13.95
C SER A 178 -16.60 -8.56 -12.85
N LEU A 179 -17.93 -8.65 -12.95
CA LEU A 179 -18.84 -8.15 -11.93
C LEU A 179 -18.73 -8.98 -10.63
N ILE A 180 -18.56 -10.30 -10.74
CA ILE A 180 -18.31 -11.17 -9.58
C ILE A 180 -17.03 -10.73 -8.86
N ALA A 181 -15.92 -10.58 -9.59
CA ALA A 181 -14.64 -10.15 -9.04
C ALA A 181 -14.74 -8.77 -8.39
N PHE A 182 -15.46 -7.84 -9.01
CA PHE A 182 -15.66 -6.50 -8.46
C PHE A 182 -16.50 -6.52 -7.18
N LYS A 183 -17.62 -7.24 -7.15
CA LYS A 183 -18.44 -7.46 -5.94
C LYS A 183 -17.62 -8.09 -4.82
N THR A 184 -16.85 -9.14 -5.13
CA THR A 184 -15.96 -9.82 -4.18
C THR A 184 -14.92 -8.84 -3.61
N SER A 185 -14.28 -8.02 -4.45
CA SER A 185 -13.29 -7.02 -4.01
C SER A 185 -13.90 -5.96 -3.10
N MET A 186 -15.06 -5.40 -3.48
CA MET A 186 -15.77 -4.40 -2.68
C MET A 186 -16.23 -4.97 -1.33
N PHE A 187 -16.75 -6.20 -1.32
CA PHE A 187 -17.13 -6.91 -0.09
C PHE A 187 -15.92 -7.16 0.83
N SER A 188 -14.81 -7.65 0.26
CA SER A 188 -13.58 -7.91 1.01
C SER A 188 -13.00 -6.63 1.60
N GLY A 189 -12.82 -5.58 0.79
CA GLY A 189 -12.25 -4.31 1.24
C GLY A 189 -13.09 -3.63 2.34
N THR A 190 -14.40 -3.55 2.16
CA THR A 190 -15.29 -2.92 3.15
C THR A 190 -15.44 -3.74 4.43
N GLY A 191 -15.52 -5.08 4.32
CA GLY A 191 -15.59 -5.96 5.47
C GLY A 191 -14.31 -5.94 6.30
N LEU A 192 -13.14 -5.94 5.66
CA LEU A 192 -11.85 -5.84 6.35
C LEU A 192 -11.62 -4.48 6.98
N ALA A 193 -12.14 -3.41 6.36
CA ALA A 193 -12.14 -2.08 6.94
C ALA A 193 -13.16 -1.91 8.09
N GLY A 194 -14.05 -2.89 8.30
CA GLY A 194 -14.96 -2.94 9.45
C GLY A 194 -16.34 -2.33 9.23
N ASP A 195 -16.85 -2.27 7.99
CA ASP A 195 -18.23 -1.83 7.76
C ASP A 195 -19.23 -2.75 8.49
N PRO A 196 -20.07 -2.23 9.41
CA PRO A 196 -20.92 -3.07 10.25
C PRO A 196 -21.90 -3.95 9.47
N SER A 197 -22.41 -3.46 8.32
CA SER A 197 -23.39 -4.21 7.52
C SER A 197 -22.73 -5.40 6.80
N VAL A 198 -21.51 -5.19 6.29
CA VAL A 198 -20.73 -6.21 5.59
C VAL A 198 -20.19 -7.25 6.57
N VAL A 199 -19.69 -6.81 7.73
CA VAL A 199 -19.23 -7.70 8.81
C VAL A 199 -20.39 -8.58 9.31
N SER A 200 -21.56 -7.99 9.55
CA SER A 200 -22.75 -8.75 9.96
C SER A 200 -23.14 -9.79 8.90
N ALA A 201 -23.10 -9.42 7.62
CA ALA A 201 -23.41 -10.34 6.54
C ALA A 201 -22.39 -11.49 6.44
N ALA A 202 -21.10 -11.20 6.55
CA ALA A 202 -20.05 -12.21 6.56
C ALA A 202 -20.25 -13.20 7.73
N LYS A 203 -20.50 -12.69 8.94
CA LYS A 203 -20.77 -13.52 10.14
C LYS A 203 -22.03 -14.38 9.98
N GLU A 204 -23.09 -13.85 9.37
CA GLU A 204 -24.32 -14.62 9.11
C GLU A 204 -24.08 -15.76 8.09
N LEU A 205 -23.37 -15.47 7.00
CA LEU A 205 -23.01 -16.46 5.97
C LEU A 205 -22.12 -17.56 6.57
N PHE A 206 -21.16 -17.17 7.41
CA PHE A 206 -20.28 -18.08 8.12
C PHE A 206 -21.04 -18.97 9.12
N ALA A 207 -21.92 -18.39 9.94
CA ALA A 207 -22.74 -19.14 10.88
C ALA A 207 -23.59 -20.21 10.17
N LYS A 208 -24.19 -19.88 9.02
CA LYS A 208 -24.91 -20.86 8.18
C LYS A 208 -23.99 -21.97 7.67
N ARG A 209 -22.75 -21.64 7.27
CA ARG A 209 -21.75 -22.63 6.82
C ARG A 209 -21.35 -23.59 7.94
N VAL A 210 -21.10 -23.05 9.14
CA VAL A 210 -20.77 -23.83 10.35
C VAL A 210 -21.94 -24.70 10.80
N ALA A 211 -23.19 -24.23 10.62
CA ALA A 211 -24.39 -25.02 10.88
C ALA A 211 -24.66 -26.15 9.85
N GLY A 212 -23.75 -26.38 8.90
CA GLY A 212 -23.80 -27.49 7.95
C GLY A 212 -24.38 -27.16 6.57
N ASN A 213 -24.73 -25.90 6.29
CA ASN A 213 -25.14 -25.51 4.93
C ASN A 213 -23.91 -25.27 4.04
N GLU A 214 -23.54 -26.28 3.26
CA GLU A 214 -22.39 -26.25 2.34
C GLU A 214 -22.49 -25.16 1.25
N ASN A 215 -23.71 -24.76 0.89
CA ASN A 215 -23.99 -23.75 -0.13
C ASN A 215 -24.25 -22.36 0.48
N ALA A 216 -24.05 -22.18 1.79
CA ALA A 216 -24.28 -20.90 2.45
C ALA A 216 -23.39 -19.78 1.91
N ILE A 217 -22.15 -20.11 1.53
CA ILE A 217 -21.18 -19.14 1.02
C ILE A 217 -20.88 -19.46 -0.45
N PRO A 218 -21.13 -18.52 -1.39
CA PRO A 218 -20.69 -18.67 -2.77
C PRO A 218 -19.18 -18.89 -2.85
N GLY A 219 -18.71 -19.74 -3.77
CA GLY A 219 -17.30 -20.10 -3.86
C GLY A 219 -16.36 -18.90 -4.00
N SER A 220 -16.78 -17.88 -4.77
CA SER A 220 -16.05 -16.62 -4.96
C SER A 220 -16.00 -15.70 -3.73
N LEU A 221 -16.76 -16.00 -2.67
CA LEU A 221 -16.80 -15.22 -1.42
C LEU A 221 -16.23 -15.98 -0.22
N ARG A 222 -15.88 -17.28 -0.34
CA ARG A 222 -15.43 -18.09 0.80
C ARG A 222 -14.20 -17.51 1.50
N TRP A 223 -13.17 -17.20 0.72
CA TRP A 223 -11.97 -16.53 1.22
C TRP A 223 -12.30 -15.22 1.94
N GLU A 224 -13.19 -14.42 1.36
CA GLU A 224 -13.53 -13.11 1.91
C GLU A 224 -14.31 -13.23 3.21
N VAL A 225 -15.31 -14.12 3.25
CA VAL A 225 -16.11 -14.37 4.45
C VAL A 225 -15.23 -14.88 5.59
N PHE A 226 -14.39 -15.90 5.35
CA PHE A 226 -13.47 -16.40 6.38
C PHE A 226 -12.50 -15.32 6.84
N GLY A 227 -11.92 -14.57 5.91
CA GLY A 227 -10.98 -13.50 6.21
C GLY A 227 -11.60 -12.36 7.02
N ILE A 228 -12.84 -11.95 6.71
CA ILE A 228 -13.57 -10.90 7.45
C ILE A 228 -13.94 -11.40 8.84
N VAL A 229 -14.48 -12.62 8.95
CA VAL A 229 -14.86 -13.20 10.25
C VAL A 229 -13.66 -13.28 11.19
N VAL A 230 -12.50 -13.72 10.71
CA VAL A 230 -11.30 -13.74 11.54
C VAL A 230 -10.84 -12.32 11.88
N ALA A 231 -10.76 -11.42 10.91
CA ALA A 231 -10.26 -10.06 11.12
C ALA A 231 -11.14 -9.20 12.05
N GLN A 232 -12.43 -9.54 12.16
CA GLN A 232 -13.45 -8.78 12.90
C GLN A 232 -14.10 -9.61 14.01
N GLY A 233 -13.47 -10.73 14.38
CA GLY A 233 -14.04 -11.72 15.27
C GLY A 233 -13.33 -11.86 16.61
N ASP A 234 -13.81 -12.81 17.40
CA ASP A 234 -13.25 -13.20 18.68
C ASP A 234 -12.77 -14.67 18.68
N LEU A 235 -12.37 -15.16 19.86
CA LEU A 235 -11.89 -16.53 20.01
C LEU A 235 -12.92 -17.59 19.59
N GLU A 236 -14.21 -17.36 19.82
CA GLU A 236 -15.26 -18.33 19.49
C GLU A 236 -15.39 -18.48 17.97
N GLU A 237 -15.32 -17.36 17.25
CA GLU A 237 -15.40 -17.32 15.79
C GLU A 237 -14.15 -17.91 15.14
N LEU A 238 -12.96 -17.62 15.69
CA LEU A 238 -11.70 -18.24 15.25
C LEU A 238 -11.68 -19.75 15.53
N GLN A 239 -12.14 -20.18 16.71
CA GLN A 239 -12.26 -21.60 17.06
C GLN A 239 -13.23 -22.32 16.12
N SER A 240 -14.36 -21.69 15.77
CA SER A 240 -15.32 -22.23 14.80
C SER A 240 -14.68 -22.43 13.42
N LEU A 241 -13.80 -21.52 12.99
CA LEU A 241 -13.08 -21.68 11.72
C LEU A 241 -12.01 -22.78 11.80
N VAL A 242 -11.31 -22.92 12.94
CA VAL A 242 -10.38 -24.02 13.19
C VAL A 242 -11.11 -25.37 13.17
N ASP A 243 -12.29 -25.46 13.76
CA ASP A 243 -13.10 -26.67 13.77
C ASP A 243 -13.64 -26.99 12.38
N LEU A 244 -14.05 -25.97 11.62
CA LEU A 244 -14.41 -26.13 10.21
C LEU A 244 -13.21 -26.68 9.42
N TRP A 245 -12.05 -26.03 9.49
CA TRP A 245 -10.80 -26.45 8.85
C TRP A 245 -10.46 -27.93 9.13
N LYS A 246 -10.54 -28.38 10.38
CA LYS A 246 -10.22 -29.77 10.75
C LYS A 246 -11.21 -30.81 10.21
N ASN A 247 -12.46 -30.40 9.95
CA ASN A 247 -13.54 -31.31 9.57
C ASN A 247 -13.92 -31.23 8.08
N LEU A 248 -13.38 -30.27 7.33
CA LEU A 248 -13.64 -30.13 5.90
C LEU A 248 -13.07 -31.32 5.12
N SER A 249 -13.89 -31.89 4.23
CA SER A 249 -13.51 -32.94 3.29
C SER A 249 -12.95 -32.38 1.98
N ILE A 250 -13.24 -31.10 1.67
CA ILE A 250 -12.78 -30.41 0.47
C ILE A 250 -11.46 -29.72 0.78
N GLU A 251 -10.37 -30.24 0.20
CA GLU A 251 -9.00 -29.78 0.45
C GLU A 251 -8.81 -28.28 0.16
N ASP A 252 -9.40 -27.78 -0.93
CA ASP A 252 -9.30 -26.35 -1.27
C ASP A 252 -9.93 -25.45 -0.21
N GLU A 253 -11.14 -25.78 0.27
CA GLU A 253 -11.81 -25.00 1.31
C GLU A 253 -11.06 -25.09 2.65
N GLN A 254 -10.47 -26.26 2.92
CA GLN A 254 -9.61 -26.47 4.08
C GLN A 254 -8.40 -25.51 4.06
N TYR A 255 -7.71 -25.36 2.93
CA TYR A 255 -6.60 -24.42 2.81
C TYR A 255 -7.05 -22.96 2.96
N LEU A 256 -8.17 -22.56 2.34
CA LEU A 256 -8.70 -21.19 2.48
C LEU A 256 -9.00 -20.85 3.95
N ALA A 257 -9.63 -21.77 4.69
CA ALA A 257 -9.93 -21.58 6.11
C ALA A 257 -8.65 -21.44 6.93
N PHE A 258 -7.65 -22.29 6.67
CA PHE A 258 -6.37 -22.25 7.39
C PHE A 258 -5.61 -20.95 7.13
N GLU A 259 -5.49 -20.52 5.87
CA GLU A 259 -4.81 -19.29 5.49
C GLU A 259 -5.44 -18.06 6.17
N CYS A 260 -6.78 -17.98 6.18
CA CYS A 260 -7.52 -16.85 6.75
C CYS A 260 -7.28 -16.64 8.25
N LEU A 261 -6.89 -17.67 9.01
CA LEU A 261 -6.53 -17.54 10.43
C LEU A 261 -5.36 -16.58 10.66
N GLY A 262 -4.51 -16.38 9.65
CA GLY A 262 -3.43 -15.38 9.67
C GLY A 262 -3.93 -13.93 9.77
N ARG A 263 -5.25 -13.67 9.72
CA ARG A 263 -5.84 -12.35 9.96
C ARG A 263 -6.27 -12.11 11.41
N ALA A 264 -5.87 -12.96 12.35
CA ALA A 264 -6.28 -12.84 13.76
C ALA A 264 -6.15 -11.39 14.26
N PRO A 265 -7.15 -10.84 14.99
CA PRO A 265 -7.34 -9.39 15.09
C PRO A 265 -6.45 -8.73 16.13
N ASN A 266 -5.79 -9.50 16.98
CA ASN A 266 -4.90 -9.00 18.01
C ASN A 266 -3.75 -9.98 18.28
N ALA A 267 -2.77 -9.53 19.07
CA ALA A 267 -1.56 -10.27 19.40
C ALA A 267 -1.85 -11.59 20.16
N GLU A 268 -2.81 -11.60 21.09
CA GLU A 268 -3.14 -12.78 21.88
C GLU A 268 -3.72 -13.89 20.99
N LEU A 269 -4.70 -13.55 20.16
CA LEU A 269 -5.30 -14.48 19.22
C LEU A 269 -4.29 -14.90 18.13
N MET A 270 -3.40 -14.02 17.70
CA MET A 270 -2.35 -14.41 16.76
C MET A 270 -1.38 -15.43 17.37
N LYS A 271 -0.94 -15.25 18.63
CA LYS A 271 -0.12 -16.24 19.34
C LYS A 271 -0.84 -17.59 19.42
N TRP A 272 -2.14 -17.56 19.74
CA TRP A 272 -2.97 -18.76 19.78
C TRP A 272 -3.02 -19.45 18.41
N VAL A 273 -3.25 -18.70 17.33
CA VAL A 273 -3.25 -19.20 15.95
C VAL A 273 -1.90 -19.81 15.56
N LEU A 274 -0.79 -19.11 15.82
CA LEU A 274 0.57 -19.59 15.53
C LEU A 274 0.93 -20.84 16.35
N GLY A 275 0.29 -21.03 17.52
CA GLY A 275 0.39 -22.26 18.30
C GLY A 275 -0.01 -23.52 17.52
N HIS A 276 -0.89 -23.41 16.52
CA HIS A 276 -1.28 -24.55 15.67
C HIS A 276 -0.13 -25.04 14.77
N LEU A 277 0.86 -24.20 14.43
CA LEU A 277 2.05 -24.61 13.67
C LEU A 277 2.96 -25.59 14.43
N LEU A 278 2.75 -25.73 15.74
CA LEU A 278 3.47 -26.68 16.59
C LEU A 278 2.80 -28.07 16.63
N THR A 279 1.62 -28.21 16.05
CA THR A 279 0.84 -29.46 16.07
C THR A 279 1.19 -30.36 14.88
N ASP A 280 1.02 -31.67 15.04
CA ASP A 280 1.18 -32.64 13.94
C ASP A 280 0.10 -32.49 12.85
N THR A 281 -0.92 -31.65 13.10
CA THR A 281 -2.02 -31.40 12.17
C THR A 281 -1.60 -30.52 10.99
N VAL A 282 -0.62 -29.64 11.18
CA VAL A 282 -0.08 -28.79 10.12
C VAL A 282 1.18 -29.42 9.57
N LYS A 283 1.14 -29.83 8.29
CA LYS A 283 2.32 -30.38 7.62
C LYS A 283 3.34 -29.27 7.38
N ASN A 284 4.63 -29.61 7.36
CA ASN A 284 5.71 -28.64 7.14
C ASN A 284 5.52 -27.78 5.87
N HIS A 285 5.01 -28.35 4.77
CA HIS A 285 4.75 -27.60 3.54
C HIS A 285 3.57 -26.64 3.64
N ASP A 286 2.62 -26.90 4.55
CA ASP A 286 1.43 -26.07 4.72
C ASP A 286 1.68 -24.89 5.65
N MET A 287 2.79 -24.86 6.40
CA MET A 287 3.08 -23.78 7.35
C MET A 287 3.02 -22.38 6.71
N ILE A 288 3.48 -22.24 5.45
CA ILE A 288 3.48 -20.98 4.70
C ILE A 288 2.08 -20.41 4.51
N ARG A 289 1.07 -21.27 4.40
CA ARG A 289 -0.32 -20.87 4.15
C ARG A 289 -0.83 -19.95 5.25
N LEU A 290 -0.60 -20.33 6.51
CA LEU A 290 -0.95 -19.49 7.66
C LEU A 290 -0.15 -18.19 7.70
N THR A 291 1.17 -18.27 7.46
CA THR A 291 2.07 -17.15 7.71
C THR A 291 1.98 -16.04 6.68
N TRP A 292 1.48 -16.33 5.48
CA TRP A 292 1.29 -15.34 4.41
C TRP A 292 0.45 -14.14 4.84
N LEU A 293 -0.69 -14.37 5.49
CA LEU A 293 -1.58 -13.28 5.92
C LEU A 293 -1.17 -12.64 7.26
N ALA A 294 -0.45 -13.38 8.11
CA ALA A 294 -0.02 -12.88 9.43
C ALA A 294 0.81 -11.59 9.32
N GLY A 295 1.67 -11.49 8.31
CA GLY A 295 2.47 -10.29 8.05
C GLY A 295 1.66 -9.04 7.66
N GLY A 296 0.36 -9.16 7.34
CA GLY A 296 -0.49 -8.06 6.89
C GLY A 296 -0.80 -7.01 7.98
N THR A 297 -0.74 -7.40 9.25
CA THR A 297 -1.01 -6.52 10.41
C THR A 297 0.25 -6.28 11.23
N ALA A 298 0.29 -5.19 12.00
CA ALA A 298 1.45 -4.88 12.85
C ALA A 298 1.67 -5.94 13.93
N HIS A 299 0.61 -6.30 14.67
CA HIS A 299 0.67 -7.36 15.68
C HIS A 299 0.97 -8.72 15.05
N GLY A 300 0.36 -9.05 13.91
CA GLY A 300 0.61 -10.30 13.22
C GLY A 300 2.07 -10.47 12.79
N ALA A 301 2.65 -9.42 12.21
CA ALA A 301 4.07 -9.41 11.84
C ALA A 301 5.00 -9.56 13.05
N ILE A 302 4.70 -8.87 14.16
CA ILE A 302 5.48 -8.98 15.41
C ILE A 302 5.42 -10.42 15.94
N GLU A 303 4.22 -10.96 16.10
CA GLU A 303 4.05 -12.27 16.72
C GLU A 303 4.57 -13.42 15.85
N LEU A 304 4.45 -13.31 14.52
CA LEU A 304 5.07 -14.26 13.60
C LEU A 304 6.59 -14.23 13.70
N TRP A 305 7.19 -13.04 13.83
CA TRP A 305 8.63 -12.93 13.99
C TRP A 305 9.11 -13.48 15.34
N GLU A 306 8.41 -13.19 16.43
CA GLU A 306 8.73 -13.75 17.75
C GLU A 306 8.60 -15.28 17.77
N TRP A 307 7.55 -15.83 17.15
CA TRP A 307 7.41 -17.27 16.96
C TRP A 307 8.56 -17.83 16.13
N THR A 308 8.93 -17.14 15.05
CA THR A 308 10.03 -17.55 14.17
C THR A 308 11.34 -17.62 14.94
N LYS A 309 11.69 -16.60 15.74
CA LYS A 309 12.90 -16.62 16.57
C LYS A 309 12.94 -17.79 17.55
N GLN A 310 11.80 -18.11 18.17
CA GLN A 310 11.68 -19.21 19.15
C GLN A 310 11.78 -20.60 18.51
N HIS A 311 11.40 -20.72 17.23
CA HIS A 311 11.26 -22.01 16.55
C HIS A 311 12.14 -22.18 15.31
N TRP A 312 13.01 -21.21 14.99
CA TRP A 312 13.83 -21.22 13.77
C TRP A 312 14.66 -22.48 13.64
N ASP A 313 15.30 -22.93 14.73
CA ASP A 313 16.11 -24.16 14.74
C ASP A 313 15.30 -25.40 14.30
N ARG A 314 14.00 -25.46 14.64
CA ARG A 314 13.10 -26.54 14.18
C ARG A 314 12.81 -26.37 12.69
N VAL A 315 12.45 -25.16 12.27
CA VAL A 315 12.12 -24.84 10.88
C VAL A 315 13.32 -25.15 9.98
N GLU A 316 14.49 -24.64 10.30
CA GLU A 316 15.73 -24.80 9.53
C GLU A 316 16.16 -26.26 9.39
N LYS A 317 16.00 -27.08 10.44
CA LYS A 317 16.47 -28.48 10.44
C LYS A 317 15.46 -29.48 9.88
N GLN A 318 14.16 -29.22 10.03
CA GLN A 318 13.11 -30.22 9.73
C GLN A 318 12.28 -29.88 8.50
N VAL A 319 12.35 -28.65 8.00
CA VAL A 319 11.60 -28.20 6.84
C VAL A 319 12.54 -28.13 5.62
N PRO A 320 12.13 -28.64 4.45
CA PRO A 320 12.90 -28.49 3.22
C PRO A 320 13.32 -27.04 2.97
N VAL A 321 14.55 -26.84 2.47
CA VAL A 321 15.20 -25.51 2.36
C VAL A 321 14.36 -24.51 1.55
N ASP A 322 13.70 -24.98 0.49
CA ASP A 322 12.79 -24.17 -0.33
C ASP A 322 11.61 -23.65 0.50
N ILE A 323 11.00 -24.51 1.32
CA ILE A 323 9.86 -24.15 2.18
C ILE A 323 10.30 -23.28 3.35
N SER A 324 11.43 -23.58 4.02
CA SER A 324 11.92 -22.76 5.13
C SER A 324 12.38 -21.38 4.67
N SER A 325 12.93 -21.27 3.44
CA SER A 325 13.26 -19.99 2.81
C SER A 325 12.00 -19.16 2.53
N LEU A 326 10.96 -19.78 1.95
CA LEU A 326 9.67 -19.10 1.73
C LEU A 326 9.01 -18.67 3.04
N PHE A 327 9.03 -19.53 4.05
CA PHE A 327 8.55 -19.22 5.40
C PHE A 327 9.26 -17.99 5.96
N LEU A 328 10.60 -17.95 5.89
CA LEU A 328 11.40 -16.81 6.33
C LEU A 328 10.98 -15.53 5.59
N GLY A 329 10.76 -15.62 4.28
CA GLY A 329 10.23 -14.51 3.49
C GLY A 329 8.92 -13.97 4.05
N THR A 330 7.94 -14.85 4.36
CA THR A 330 6.66 -14.41 4.95
C THR A 330 6.82 -13.80 6.34
N ALA A 331 7.72 -14.33 7.18
CA ALA A 331 7.98 -13.82 8.52
C ALA A 331 8.60 -12.41 8.51
N LEU A 332 9.44 -12.11 7.50
CA LEU A 332 10.13 -10.84 7.38
C LEU A 332 9.36 -9.79 6.56
N ALA A 333 8.55 -10.21 5.58
CA ALA A 333 7.81 -9.30 4.69
C ALA A 333 6.90 -8.31 5.45
N GLY A 334 6.41 -8.73 6.62
CA GLY A 334 5.56 -7.90 7.47
C GLY A 334 6.30 -6.84 8.30
N LEU A 335 7.60 -6.96 8.51
CA LEU A 335 8.38 -6.07 9.37
C LEU A 335 8.87 -4.82 8.60
N GLN A 336 9.18 -3.74 9.32
CA GLN A 336 9.73 -2.51 8.72
C GLN A 336 10.33 -1.49 9.69
N THR A 337 10.14 -1.60 11.01
CA THR A 337 10.71 -0.59 11.94
C THR A 337 12.23 -0.74 12.04
N LYS A 338 12.92 0.32 12.45
CA LYS A 338 14.37 0.31 12.63
C LYS A 338 14.80 -0.77 13.63
N GLU A 339 14.05 -0.90 14.72
CA GLU A 339 14.28 -1.88 15.78
C GLU A 339 14.10 -3.31 15.25
N GLN A 340 13.06 -3.56 14.45
CA GLN A 340 12.85 -4.87 13.82
C GLN A 340 13.96 -5.22 12.82
N ILE A 341 14.38 -4.27 12.00
CA ILE A 341 15.48 -4.49 11.04
C ILE A 341 16.76 -4.84 11.79
N GLN A 342 17.07 -4.13 12.87
CA GLN A 342 18.23 -4.44 13.70
C GLN A 342 18.10 -5.80 14.36
N ASP A 343 16.94 -6.14 14.92
CA ASP A 343 16.69 -7.44 15.56
C ASP A 343 16.85 -8.61 14.57
N VAL A 344 16.42 -8.45 13.31
CA VAL A 344 16.65 -9.45 12.25
C VAL A 344 18.13 -9.60 11.94
N ARG A 345 18.87 -8.49 11.83
CA ARG A 345 20.33 -8.52 11.59
C ARG A 345 21.05 -9.21 12.74
N ASP A 346 20.71 -8.87 13.97
CA ASP A 346 21.32 -9.44 15.18
C ASP A 346 21.00 -10.93 15.31
N PHE A 347 19.78 -11.34 14.98
CA PHE A 347 19.39 -12.74 14.96
C PHE A 347 20.24 -13.54 13.97
N PHE A 348 20.47 -13.07 12.75
CA PHE A 348 21.22 -13.84 11.76
C PHE A 348 22.74 -13.61 11.77
N ALA A 349 23.26 -12.65 12.55
CA ALA A 349 24.68 -12.27 12.56
C ALA A 349 25.66 -13.44 12.83
N SER A 350 25.27 -14.41 13.65
CA SER A 350 26.11 -15.56 14.01
C SER A 350 25.67 -16.88 13.39
N ARG A 351 24.73 -16.87 12.44
CA ARG A 351 24.12 -18.07 11.84
C ARG A 351 24.67 -18.30 10.43
N ASP A 352 24.68 -19.56 9.98
CA ASP A 352 25.02 -19.89 8.58
C ASP A 352 23.79 -19.69 7.70
N THR A 353 23.77 -18.58 6.99
CA THR A 353 22.64 -18.11 6.17
C THR A 353 22.73 -18.55 4.71
N LYS A 354 23.78 -19.29 4.29
CA LYS A 354 24.07 -19.56 2.87
C LYS A 354 22.89 -20.13 2.09
N SER A 355 22.06 -20.97 2.71
CA SER A 355 20.92 -21.62 2.07
C SER A 355 19.72 -20.68 1.82
N TYR A 356 19.62 -19.55 2.52
CA TYR A 356 18.51 -18.60 2.44
C TYR A 356 18.96 -17.13 2.39
N GLN A 357 20.25 -16.87 2.15
CA GLN A 357 20.88 -15.54 2.15
C GLN A 357 20.14 -14.57 1.23
N MET A 358 19.81 -15.00 0.01
CA MET A 358 19.09 -14.18 -0.96
C MET A 358 17.73 -13.71 -0.43
N VAL A 359 16.98 -14.59 0.23
CA VAL A 359 15.68 -14.24 0.80
C VAL A 359 15.84 -13.27 1.97
N LEU A 360 16.84 -13.49 2.82
CA LEU A 360 17.15 -12.59 3.92
C LEU A 360 17.51 -11.19 3.42
N ASP A 361 18.39 -11.08 2.42
CA ASP A 361 18.83 -9.80 1.86
C ASP A 361 17.68 -9.04 1.18
N GLN A 362 16.90 -9.73 0.34
CA GLN A 362 15.74 -9.15 -0.34
C GLN A 362 14.70 -8.62 0.65
N ASN A 363 14.46 -9.36 1.74
CA ASN A 363 13.51 -8.92 2.76
C ASN A 363 14.06 -7.75 3.58
N LEU A 364 15.34 -7.77 3.98
CA LEU A 364 15.97 -6.63 4.67
C LEU A 364 15.93 -5.35 3.82
N GLU A 365 16.18 -5.46 2.50
CA GLU A 365 16.03 -4.34 1.57
C GLU A 365 14.58 -3.85 1.48
N GLY A 366 13.62 -4.77 1.36
CA GLY A 366 12.19 -4.45 1.35
C GLY A 366 11.72 -3.77 2.65
N MET A 367 12.22 -4.23 3.80
CA MET A 367 11.96 -3.64 5.10
C MET A 367 12.48 -2.20 5.17
N GLU A 368 13.72 -1.96 4.74
CA GLU A 368 14.32 -0.61 4.68
C GLU A 368 13.56 0.30 3.72
N SER A 369 13.15 -0.21 2.56
CA SER A 369 12.37 0.54 1.57
C SER A 369 11.04 1.02 2.14
N ARG A 370 10.27 0.12 2.77
CA ARG A 370 9.00 0.47 3.43
C ARG A 370 9.21 1.44 4.59
N ARG A 371 10.25 1.25 5.41
CA ARG A 371 10.62 2.17 6.49
C ARG A 371 10.89 3.57 5.96
N CYS A 372 11.78 3.69 4.99
CA CYS A 372 12.18 4.96 4.40
C CYS A 372 10.99 5.65 3.73
N TRP A 373 10.12 4.89 3.07
CA TRP A 373 8.88 5.44 2.50
C TRP A 373 8.00 6.02 3.60
N ALA A 374 7.68 5.23 4.63
CA ALA A 374 6.80 5.67 5.68
C ALA A 374 7.37 6.90 6.42
N GLU A 375 8.64 6.89 6.82
CA GLU A 375 9.29 8.02 7.50
C GLU A 375 9.35 9.29 6.65
N ARG A 376 9.53 9.17 5.32
CA ARG A 376 9.57 10.31 4.41
C ARG A 376 8.21 10.98 4.27
N ASP A 377 7.14 10.19 4.19
CA ASP A 377 5.82 10.68 3.79
C ASP A 377 4.86 10.90 4.98
N ILE A 378 5.13 10.31 6.15
CA ILE A 378 4.26 10.39 7.34
C ILE A 378 3.95 11.83 7.76
N SER A 379 4.89 12.76 7.61
CA SER A 379 4.70 14.17 7.96
C SER A 379 3.71 14.90 7.04
N ASN A 380 3.43 14.35 5.86
CA ASN A 380 2.44 14.88 4.92
C ASN A 380 1.13 14.09 4.99
N VAL A 381 1.22 12.75 5.03
CA VAL A 381 0.05 11.86 5.01
C VAL A 381 -0.78 11.97 6.28
N TRP A 382 -0.15 12.02 7.46
CA TRP A 382 -0.91 12.02 8.70
C TRP A 382 -1.71 13.32 8.92
N PRO A 383 -1.14 14.53 8.74
CA PRO A 383 -1.91 15.76 8.87
C PRO A 383 -3.08 15.84 7.91
N ASP A 384 -2.93 15.41 6.66
CA ASP A 384 -3.98 15.50 5.65
C ASP A 384 -5.11 14.49 5.92
N LEU A 385 -4.78 13.25 6.30
CA LEU A 385 -5.79 12.26 6.73
C LEU A 385 -6.50 12.70 8.01
N ARG A 386 -5.74 13.20 9.00
CA ARG A 386 -6.32 13.73 10.23
C ARG A 386 -7.20 14.95 9.96
N GLU A 387 -6.83 15.82 9.04
CA GLU A 387 -7.67 16.96 8.69
C GLU A 387 -8.94 16.56 7.94
N ALA A 388 -8.86 15.56 7.05
CA ALA A 388 -10.02 15.03 6.35
C ALA A 388 -11.02 14.33 7.30
N HIS A 389 -10.54 13.65 8.35
CA HIS A 389 -11.38 12.74 9.15
C HIS A 389 -11.61 13.16 10.60
N ASP A 390 -10.66 13.88 11.21
CA ASP A 390 -10.57 14.20 12.65
C ASP A 390 -10.34 15.69 12.92
N ALA A 391 -10.40 16.55 11.91
CA ALA A 391 -10.32 17.99 12.17
C ALA A 391 -11.47 18.38 13.10
N VAL A 392 -11.11 18.72 14.33
CA VAL A 392 -12.03 19.24 15.35
C VAL A 392 -12.74 20.50 14.85
N CYS A 393 -12.21 21.18 13.82
CA CYS A 393 -12.91 22.27 13.15
C CYS A 393 -14.21 21.85 12.44
N ASN A 394 -14.46 20.55 12.22
CA ASN A 394 -15.70 20.04 11.65
C ASN A 394 -16.72 19.56 12.70
N LYS A 395 -16.28 19.36 13.95
CA LYS A 395 -17.17 19.11 15.11
C LYS A 395 -17.14 20.35 15.98
N GLY A 396 -17.93 21.35 15.61
CA GLY A 396 -17.86 22.62 16.31
C GLY A 396 -18.21 22.50 17.79
N ILE A 397 -17.43 23.21 18.60
CA ILE A 397 -17.62 23.31 20.04
C ILE A 397 -18.63 24.44 20.29
N PRO A 398 -19.67 24.23 21.12
CA PRO A 398 -20.62 25.29 21.47
C PRO A 398 -19.91 26.53 22.01
N ARG A 399 -20.46 27.72 21.72
CA ARG A 399 -19.88 28.98 22.18
C ARG A 399 -19.68 29.02 23.70
N ALA A 400 -20.63 28.48 24.46
CA ALA A 400 -20.56 28.40 25.92
C ALA A 400 -19.33 27.63 26.40
N ASP A 401 -18.99 26.52 25.75
CA ASP A 401 -17.85 25.67 26.10
C ASP A 401 -16.52 26.35 25.74
N LEU A 402 -16.48 27.08 24.62
CA LEU A 402 -15.32 27.91 24.25
C LEU A 402 -15.09 29.05 25.23
N ALA A 403 -16.15 29.76 25.63
CA ALA A 403 -16.08 30.85 26.59
C ALA A 403 -15.64 30.35 27.98
N ALA A 404 -16.09 29.16 28.40
CA ALA A 404 -15.66 28.53 29.64
C ALA A 404 -14.17 28.13 29.61
N LYS A 405 -13.70 27.59 28.47
CA LYS A 405 -12.32 27.13 28.31
C LYS A 405 -11.33 28.28 28.13
N PHE A 406 -11.74 29.38 27.50
CA PHE A 406 -10.91 30.54 27.21
C PHE A 406 -11.57 31.84 27.68
N PRO A 407 -11.70 32.07 29.00
CA PRO A 407 -12.47 33.19 29.56
C PRO A 407 -11.88 34.57 29.27
N HIS A 408 -10.65 34.63 28.73
CA HIS A 408 -9.95 35.86 28.37
C HIS A 408 -10.23 36.32 26.93
N LEU A 409 -10.97 35.53 26.14
CA LEU A 409 -11.33 35.84 24.76
C LEU A 409 -12.83 36.13 24.65
N ASP A 410 -13.20 37.12 23.84
CA ASP A 410 -14.60 37.47 23.58
C ASP A 410 -15.15 36.67 22.40
N PHE A 411 -16.04 35.72 22.70
CA PHE A 411 -16.74 34.90 21.70
C PHE A 411 -18.16 35.38 21.41
N SER A 412 -18.57 36.57 21.87
CA SER A 412 -19.94 37.08 21.73
C SER A 412 -20.41 37.15 20.27
N GLY A 413 -19.49 37.34 19.32
CA GLY A 413 -19.74 37.32 17.88
C GLY A 413 -19.87 35.93 17.23
N CYS A 414 -19.59 34.84 17.95
CA CYS A 414 -19.75 33.48 17.43
C CYS A 414 -21.21 33.01 17.54
N PRO A 415 -21.71 32.21 16.58
CA PRO A 415 -22.98 31.49 16.72
C PRO A 415 -22.95 30.53 17.91
N GLU A 416 -24.10 30.29 18.54
CA GLU A 416 -24.20 29.38 19.70
C GLU A 416 -23.84 27.93 19.32
N SER A 417 -24.25 27.51 18.13
CA SER A 417 -23.96 26.20 17.54
C SER A 417 -23.21 26.36 16.22
N TRP A 418 -22.36 25.39 15.91
CA TRP A 418 -21.64 25.35 14.63
C TRP A 418 -22.57 24.87 13.52
N ASP A 419 -22.98 25.80 12.65
CA ASP A 419 -23.90 25.55 11.53
C ASP A 419 -23.26 26.01 10.22
N PHE A 420 -22.18 25.34 9.82
CA PHE A 420 -21.54 25.53 8.52
C PHE A 420 -21.67 24.27 7.68
N ALA A 421 -21.99 24.45 6.39
CA ALA A 421 -22.03 23.36 5.42
C ALA A 421 -20.66 22.66 5.30
N PRO A 422 -20.63 21.37 4.88
CA PRO A 422 -19.39 20.64 4.66
C PRO A 422 -18.42 21.41 3.75
N HIS A 423 -17.12 21.34 4.06
CA HIS A 423 -16.10 21.98 3.25
C HIS A 423 -16.07 21.38 1.84
N THR A 424 -16.37 22.20 0.82
CA THR A 424 -16.09 21.85 -0.58
C THR A 424 -14.69 22.36 -1.00
N PRO A 425 -13.99 21.69 -1.93
CA PRO A 425 -12.73 22.18 -2.49
C PRO A 425 -12.85 23.59 -3.11
N ASP A 426 -14.00 23.88 -3.73
CA ASP A 426 -14.28 25.19 -4.32
C ASP A 426 -14.40 26.28 -3.25
N ASP A 427 -15.10 26.01 -2.14
CA ASP A 427 -15.21 26.96 -1.02
C ASP A 427 -13.88 27.18 -0.30
N ALA A 428 -13.02 26.16 -0.24
CA ALA A 428 -11.66 26.29 0.30
C ALA A 428 -10.81 27.24 -0.58
N THR A 429 -10.90 27.08 -1.90
CA THR A 429 -10.21 27.92 -2.89
C THR A 429 -10.69 29.38 -2.81
N VAL A 430 -12.01 29.60 -2.76
CA VAL A 430 -12.60 30.95 -2.64
C VAL A 430 -12.20 31.63 -1.33
N ARG A 431 -12.08 30.90 -0.22
CA ARG A 431 -11.60 31.44 1.06
C ARG A 431 -10.13 31.84 1.01
N ALA A 432 -9.27 30.99 0.43
CA ALA A 432 -7.85 31.29 0.28
C ALA A 432 -7.63 32.57 -0.54
N GLU A 433 -8.36 32.73 -1.65
CA GLU A 433 -8.31 33.95 -2.48
C GLU A 433 -8.82 35.19 -1.75
N ARG A 434 -9.85 35.06 -0.90
CA ARG A 434 -10.35 36.19 -0.09
C ARG A 434 -9.33 36.65 0.95
N VAL A 435 -8.64 35.71 1.60
CA VAL A 435 -7.56 36.03 2.55
C VAL A 435 -6.40 36.68 1.82
N ARG A 436 -5.97 36.12 0.68
CA ARG A 436 -4.93 36.69 -0.18
C ARG A 436 -5.25 38.13 -0.56
N ARG A 437 -6.45 38.40 -1.10
CA ARG A 437 -6.87 39.75 -1.49
C ARG A 437 -6.85 40.73 -0.31
N ARG A 438 -7.35 40.31 0.85
CA ARG A 438 -7.37 41.16 2.05
C ARG A 438 -5.97 41.47 2.58
N VAL A 439 -5.05 40.51 2.53
CA VAL A 439 -3.64 40.73 2.88
C VAL A 439 -2.99 41.70 1.89
N SER A 440 -3.28 41.56 0.59
CA SER A 440 -2.84 42.51 -0.45
C SER A 440 -3.38 43.92 -0.21
N GLU A 441 -4.66 44.09 0.08
CA GLU A 441 -5.28 45.40 0.40
C GLU A 441 -4.64 46.05 1.65
N ILE A 442 -4.32 45.25 2.68
CA ILE A 442 -3.66 45.73 3.91
C ILE A 442 -2.20 46.14 3.63
N ALA A 443 -1.50 45.38 2.78
CA ALA A 443 -0.14 45.69 2.36
C ALA A 443 -0.07 46.95 1.48
N GLU A 444 -1.01 47.12 0.54
CA GLU A 444 -1.11 48.29 -0.34
C GLU A 444 -1.42 49.59 0.42
N ALA A 445 -2.10 49.51 1.56
CA ALA A 445 -2.38 50.66 2.41
C ALA A 445 -1.12 51.26 3.09
N GLY A 446 0.06 50.65 2.91
CA GLY A 446 1.37 51.17 3.36
C GLY A 446 1.52 51.31 4.87
N LYS A 447 0.56 50.79 5.64
CA LYS A 447 0.40 51.07 7.07
C LYS A 447 1.07 50.06 7.99
N TYR A 448 1.40 48.87 7.48
CA TYR A 448 1.98 47.76 8.24
C TYR A 448 3.09 47.12 7.42
N LYS A 449 4.34 47.16 7.92
CA LYS A 449 5.52 46.56 7.26
C LYS A 449 5.69 45.06 7.59
N ASP A 450 5.17 44.61 8.72
CA ASP A 450 5.26 43.21 9.19
C ASP A 450 3.85 42.65 9.44
N ILE A 451 3.40 41.71 8.60
CA ILE A 451 2.09 41.04 8.74
C ILE A 451 2.32 39.60 9.18
N VAL A 452 1.99 39.29 10.44
CA VAL A 452 2.01 37.92 10.96
C VAL A 452 0.70 37.23 10.60
N LEU A 453 0.76 36.23 9.71
CA LEU A 453 -0.37 35.37 9.37
C LEU A 453 -0.41 34.17 10.32
N VAL A 454 -1.35 34.22 11.27
CA VAL A 454 -1.67 33.05 12.10
C VAL A 454 -2.67 32.18 11.32
N THR A 455 -2.19 31.06 10.78
CA THR A 455 -3.05 30.09 10.08
C THR A 455 -3.94 29.35 11.07
N HIS A 456 -5.00 28.70 10.58
CA HIS A 456 -5.85 27.83 11.41
C HIS A 456 -5.03 26.76 12.16
N ARG A 457 -4.00 26.19 11.50
CA ARG A 457 -3.04 25.26 12.12
C ARG A 457 -2.21 25.93 13.24
N GLY A 458 -1.71 27.15 13.01
CA GLY A 458 -0.97 27.91 14.02
C GLY A 458 -1.83 28.30 15.23
N PHE A 459 -3.09 28.66 14.99
CA PHE A 459 -4.05 28.99 16.05
C PHE A 459 -4.46 27.75 16.86
N ALA A 460 -4.71 26.62 16.19
CA ALA A 460 -5.02 25.34 16.85
C ALA A 460 -3.83 24.84 17.69
N ALA A 461 -2.60 24.99 17.20
CA ALA A 461 -1.38 24.64 17.94
C ALA A 461 -1.24 25.50 19.21
N PHE A 462 -1.46 26.82 19.12
CA PHE A 462 -1.48 27.71 20.28
C PHE A 462 -2.55 27.29 21.31
N MET A 463 -3.77 26.99 20.87
CA MET A 463 -4.90 26.61 21.73
C MET A 463 -4.71 25.27 22.46
N VAL A 464 -3.96 24.34 21.87
CA VAL A 464 -3.76 22.98 22.42
C VAL A 464 -2.46 22.87 23.24
N GLN A 465 -1.39 23.57 22.84
CA GLN A 465 -0.04 23.34 23.36
C GLN A 465 0.63 24.57 24.00
N GLY A 466 -0.02 25.74 24.00
CA GLY A 466 0.55 26.98 24.54
C GLY A 466 1.59 27.64 23.61
N GLU A 467 2.42 28.53 24.16
CA GLU A 467 3.34 29.48 23.48
C GLU A 467 4.35 28.88 22.48
N ARG A 468 3.87 28.35 21.35
CA ARG A 468 4.71 27.99 20.21
C ARG A 468 4.11 28.47 18.90
N PHE A 469 4.53 29.66 18.48
CA PHE A 469 4.38 30.13 17.09
C PHE A 469 5.50 29.59 16.18
N SER A 470 5.99 28.36 16.39
CA SER A 470 7.09 27.79 15.58
C SER A 470 6.65 27.19 14.23
N VAL A 471 5.36 27.30 13.89
CA VAL A 471 4.77 26.85 12.60
C VAL A 471 4.33 28.00 11.69
N CYS A 472 4.65 29.24 12.05
CA CYS A 472 4.63 30.34 11.08
C CYS A 472 5.93 30.26 10.27
N GLU A 473 5.87 29.71 9.05
CA GLU A 473 7.00 29.81 8.13
C GLU A 473 7.22 31.26 7.73
N TYR A 474 8.36 31.81 8.10
CA TYR A 474 8.94 32.99 7.45
C TYR A 474 9.89 32.47 6.37
N ARG A 475 9.65 32.82 5.10
CA ARG A 475 10.59 32.50 4.02
C ARG A 475 10.97 33.77 3.29
N SER A 476 12.25 34.13 3.39
CA SER A 476 12.86 35.20 2.60
C SER A 476 13.69 34.59 1.47
N TYR A 477 13.49 35.07 0.25
CA TYR A 477 14.22 34.62 -0.93
C TYR A 477 14.97 35.80 -1.56
N ARG A 478 16.23 35.59 -1.92
CA ARG A 478 16.97 36.50 -2.80
C ARG A 478 16.80 36.01 -4.24
N PHE A 479 16.34 36.90 -5.12
CA PHE A 479 16.31 36.63 -6.55
C PHE A 479 17.74 36.49 -7.10
N ALA A 480 17.94 35.59 -8.05
CA ALA A 480 19.16 35.57 -8.85
C ALA A 480 19.23 36.87 -9.68
N ASP A 481 20.39 37.51 -9.72
CA ASP A 481 20.61 38.65 -10.61
C ASP A 481 20.70 38.21 -12.08
N ALA A 482 20.72 39.16 -13.01
CA ALA A 482 20.73 38.89 -14.44
C ALA A 482 21.97 38.10 -14.91
N ASP A 483 23.05 38.13 -14.14
CA ASP A 483 24.30 37.43 -14.42
C ASP A 483 24.28 36.00 -13.84
N GLU A 484 23.38 35.71 -12.90
CA GLU A 484 23.17 34.41 -12.24
C GLU A 484 22.13 33.50 -12.94
N VAL A 485 21.49 33.97 -14.04
CA VAL A 485 20.49 33.23 -14.82
C VAL A 485 21.13 32.59 -16.06
N GLY A 486 21.19 31.26 -16.11
CA GLY A 486 21.65 30.50 -17.28
C GLY A 486 20.50 29.79 -18.02
N ASP A 487 20.54 29.85 -19.35
CA ASP A 487 19.77 29.10 -20.36
C ASP A 487 18.47 28.44 -19.85
N ASP A 488 17.43 29.26 -19.72
CA ASP A 488 16.01 28.90 -19.52
C ASP A 488 15.54 28.42 -18.13
N LYS A 489 16.33 28.59 -17.05
CA LYS A 489 15.88 28.24 -15.68
C LYS A 489 15.97 29.42 -14.70
N ARG A 490 14.86 29.72 -14.02
CA ARG A 490 14.79 30.77 -12.97
C ARG A 490 15.04 30.16 -11.60
N PHE A 491 16.20 30.47 -11.02
CA PHE A 491 16.55 30.05 -9.66
C PHE A 491 16.45 31.22 -8.67
N GLY A 492 16.19 30.91 -7.41
CA GLY A 492 16.35 31.84 -6.28
C GLY A 492 17.09 31.17 -5.13
N VAL A 493 17.67 31.98 -4.25
CA VAL A 493 18.44 31.50 -3.09
C VAL A 493 17.64 31.77 -1.82
N ASN A 494 17.35 30.71 -1.06
CA ASN A 494 16.77 30.87 0.27
C ASN A 494 17.78 31.56 1.19
N VAL A 495 17.40 32.69 1.80
CA VAL A 495 18.33 33.57 2.53
C VAL A 495 18.87 32.92 3.81
N ASP A 496 18.09 32.05 4.45
CA ASP A 496 18.45 31.41 5.72
C ASP A 496 19.30 30.15 5.54
N THR A 497 19.14 29.45 4.42
CA THR A 497 19.82 28.16 4.16
C THR A 497 20.86 28.21 3.05
N CYS A 498 20.91 29.30 2.28
CA CYS A 498 21.77 29.50 1.12
C CYS A 498 21.60 28.46 -0.02
N LEU A 499 20.52 27.67 0.00
CA LEU A 499 20.26 26.65 -1.02
C LEU A 499 19.57 27.26 -2.25
N LYS A 500 20.04 26.89 -3.46
CA LYS A 500 19.43 27.26 -4.75
C LYS A 500 18.19 26.39 -5.01
N GLN A 501 17.08 27.03 -5.40
CA GLN A 501 15.81 26.37 -5.72
C GLN A 501 15.30 26.82 -7.10
N ASP A 502 14.78 25.89 -7.89
CA ASP A 502 14.19 26.13 -9.22
C ASP A 502 12.68 26.41 -9.06
N PHE A 503 12.21 27.55 -9.56
CA PHE A 503 10.83 28.01 -9.36
C PHE A 503 9.91 27.82 -10.58
N GLY A 504 10.43 27.26 -11.68
CA GLY A 504 9.65 27.04 -12.91
C GLY A 504 9.02 28.33 -13.50
N PRO A 505 8.01 28.23 -14.39
CA PRO A 505 7.38 29.37 -15.06
C PRO A 505 6.35 30.07 -14.16
N THR A 506 6.70 30.31 -12.90
CA THR A 506 5.86 31.07 -11.97
C THR A 506 6.14 32.56 -12.14
N LEU A 507 5.11 33.35 -12.43
CA LEU A 507 5.22 34.81 -12.44
C LEU A 507 5.24 35.28 -10.98
N LEU A 508 6.41 35.67 -10.49
CA LEU A 508 6.59 36.23 -9.16
C LEU A 508 6.69 37.75 -9.27
N MET A 509 5.83 38.44 -8.52
CA MET A 509 5.83 39.90 -8.47
C MET A 509 6.96 40.40 -7.56
N PRO A 510 7.72 41.43 -7.98
CA PRO A 510 8.69 42.06 -7.11
C PRO A 510 7.96 42.78 -5.96
N LEU A 511 8.40 42.55 -4.73
CA LEU A 511 8.21 43.51 -3.67
C LEU A 511 9.07 44.72 -4.02
N VAL A 512 8.44 45.82 -4.41
CA VAL A 512 9.14 47.07 -4.70
C VAL A 512 9.65 47.60 -3.36
N GLU A 513 10.97 47.75 -3.25
CA GLU A 513 11.60 48.35 -2.07
C GLU A 513 11.22 49.84 -1.96
N GLY A 514 10.72 50.20 -0.77
CA GLY A 514 10.41 51.55 -0.29
C GLY A 514 10.06 51.56 1.20
#